data_AF-A0A840BXW0-F1
#
_entry.id   AF-A0A840BXW0-F1
#
_cell.length_a   1.000
_cell.length_b   1.000
_cell.length_c   1.000
_cell.angle_alpha   90.00
_cell.angle_beta   90.00
_cell.angle_gamma   90.00
#
_symmetry.space_group_name_H-M   'P 1'
#
loop_
_entity.id
_entity.type
_entity.pdbx_description
1 polymer ?
#
loop_
_entity_poly.entity_id
_entity_poly.type
_entity_poly.pdbx_seq_one_letter_code
_entity_poly.pdbx_strand_id
1 'polypeptide(L)'
;MLVQLAIRDIVLIDRLDLAFDRGLSVLTGETGAGKSILLDAFALALGGRGDGGLVRHGEAQGQVTAVFEVPGEHPAWQAARGFDIAEDGALILRRVQHADGRTRAFVNDQPVSVQALRAIGAALVEIHGQHDDRALVDAATHRAILDVFGELQPEAAAVEAAHARLREARAALVRHRARVETARKEADFLRHAAEELEALNPEAGEEEALAERRQLMMQAEKVASDLNEAFDAVAGNASPVPVLSAAVRRLERRTQQAPSLVEPSVAALDAALVALDDARAALEEALRAAAFDPRELERVEERLFALRAAARKYDVPADDLAPLRQRFLADLAAIDAGEAELGRLTAAVDEASAVYRAAAARLSAGRAQAAALLEAAVNAELPPLKLERARFIARIDTDDSIEAAEGFDRLEFWVQTNPGTRPGPLMKVASGGELSRFMLALKVVLADKGSAPTLIFDEIDTGVGGAVADAIGQRLKRLAARVQVVAVTHAPQVAARAANHLLIAKEAATADKVATRVTPLAERMRQEEIARMLAGATITDEARAAAARLLETES
;
A
#
# COMPACT_ATOMS: atom_id res chain seq x y z
N MET A 1 -15.85 30.97 -14.82
CA MET A 1 -16.76 30.78 -15.95
C MET A 1 -16.00 30.98 -17.25
N LEU A 2 -16.41 30.26 -18.31
CA LEU A 2 -15.87 30.43 -19.66
C LEU A 2 -16.35 31.76 -20.23
N VAL A 3 -15.41 32.57 -20.74
CA VAL A 3 -15.68 33.89 -21.30
C VAL A 3 -15.44 33.90 -22.80
N GLN A 4 -14.41 33.19 -23.26
CA GLN A 4 -14.04 33.16 -24.66
C GLN A 4 -13.52 31.79 -25.10
N LEU A 5 -13.88 31.39 -26.32
CA LEU A 5 -13.29 30.26 -27.04
C LEU A 5 -12.82 30.73 -28.41
N ALA A 6 -11.53 30.60 -28.67
CA ALA A 6 -10.91 30.87 -29.97
C ALA A 6 -10.34 29.58 -30.56
N ILE A 7 -10.77 29.24 -31.77
CA ILE A 7 -10.29 28.07 -32.52
C ILE A 7 -9.68 28.54 -33.84
N ARG A 8 -8.53 27.98 -34.22
CA ARG A 8 -7.90 28.18 -35.53
C ARG A 8 -7.47 26.84 -36.10
N ASP A 9 -7.80 26.61 -37.36
CA ASP A 9 -7.30 25.49 -38.17
C ASP A 9 -7.52 24.10 -37.53
N ILE A 10 -8.71 23.88 -36.96
CA ILE A 10 -9.14 22.59 -36.40
C ILE A 10 -10.25 21.99 -37.27
N VAL A 11 -9.98 20.85 -37.90
CA VAL A 11 -10.90 20.11 -38.79
C VAL A 11 -11.58 21.05 -39.81
N LEU A 12 -12.88 21.36 -39.64
CA LEU A 12 -13.65 22.23 -40.54
C LEU A 12 -13.63 23.72 -40.13
N ILE A 13 -13.05 24.07 -38.99
CA ILE A 13 -12.96 25.44 -38.48
C ILE A 13 -11.64 26.05 -38.92
N ASP A 14 -11.68 27.05 -39.79
CA ASP A 14 -10.52 27.90 -40.14
C ASP A 14 -10.28 28.95 -39.05
N ARG A 15 -11.33 29.67 -38.66
CA ARG A 15 -11.31 30.68 -37.62
C ARG A 15 -12.65 30.76 -36.92
N LEU A 16 -12.62 30.66 -35.59
CA LEU A 16 -13.77 30.90 -34.74
C LEU A 16 -13.37 31.71 -33.51
N ASP A 17 -14.15 32.74 -33.20
CA ASP A 17 -14.03 33.55 -32.00
C ASP A 17 -15.42 33.66 -31.36
N LEU A 18 -15.62 32.96 -30.24
CA LEU A 18 -16.89 32.95 -29.50
C LEU A 18 -16.73 33.60 -28.14
N ALA A 19 -17.65 34.50 -27.81
CA ALA A 19 -17.85 35.00 -26.46
C ALA A 19 -19.01 34.23 -25.81
N PHE A 20 -18.86 33.92 -24.52
CA PHE A 20 -19.87 33.24 -23.73
C PHE A 20 -20.30 34.12 -22.57
N ASP A 21 -21.62 34.23 -22.38
CA ASP A 21 -22.21 34.87 -21.21
C ASP A 21 -22.61 33.84 -20.15
N ARG A 22 -23.01 34.35 -18.98
CA ARG A 22 -23.64 33.55 -17.93
C ARG A 22 -25.00 33.00 -18.39
N GLY A 23 -25.48 31.98 -17.69
CA GLY A 23 -26.77 31.37 -17.97
C GLY A 23 -26.66 30.22 -18.96
N LEU A 24 -27.79 29.95 -19.65
CA LEU A 24 -27.92 28.84 -20.59
C LEU A 24 -27.61 29.33 -22.01
N SER A 25 -26.53 28.81 -22.58
CA SER A 25 -26.18 28.98 -23.99
C SER A 25 -26.44 27.68 -24.75
N VAL A 26 -27.15 27.74 -25.87
CA VAL A 26 -27.44 26.56 -26.70
C VAL A 26 -26.74 26.63 -28.05
N LEU A 27 -26.31 25.48 -28.55
CA LEU A 27 -25.74 25.31 -29.87
C LEU A 27 -26.64 24.42 -30.74
N THR A 28 -27.22 25.01 -31.79
CA THR A 28 -28.08 24.31 -32.76
C THR A 28 -27.45 24.34 -34.16
N GLY A 29 -28.17 23.85 -35.17
CA GLY A 29 -27.69 23.77 -36.54
C GLY A 29 -27.34 22.36 -37.01
N GLU A 30 -26.50 22.26 -38.04
CA GLU A 30 -26.28 21.04 -38.82
C GLU A 30 -25.71 19.89 -37.98
N THR A 31 -26.28 18.69 -38.14
CA THR A 31 -25.92 17.49 -37.37
C THR A 31 -24.60 16.87 -37.83
N GLY A 32 -23.88 16.24 -36.90
CA GLY A 32 -22.86 15.22 -37.17
C GLY A 32 -21.41 15.67 -37.40
N ALA A 33 -21.12 16.93 -37.75
CA ALA A 33 -19.73 17.39 -37.92
C ALA A 33 -19.41 18.67 -37.14
N GLY A 34 -20.17 19.74 -37.29
CA GLY A 34 -19.79 21.05 -36.70
C GLY A 34 -19.86 21.10 -35.17
N LYS A 35 -20.88 20.47 -34.56
CA LYS A 35 -21.09 20.44 -33.11
C LYS A 35 -20.02 19.61 -32.38
N SER A 36 -19.80 18.38 -32.86
CA SER A 36 -18.79 17.48 -32.29
C SER A 36 -17.38 18.06 -32.44
N ILE A 37 -17.04 18.65 -33.61
CA ILE A 37 -15.75 19.34 -33.80
C ILE A 37 -15.55 20.46 -32.77
N LEU A 38 -16.59 21.24 -32.45
CA LEU A 38 -16.48 22.31 -31.46
C LEU A 38 -16.21 21.74 -30.06
N LEU A 39 -16.91 20.68 -29.68
CA LEU A 39 -16.71 20.02 -28.39
C LEU A 39 -15.36 19.32 -28.29
N ASP A 40 -14.90 18.66 -29.36
CA ASP A 40 -13.58 18.04 -29.44
C ASP A 40 -12.48 19.11 -29.31
N ALA A 41 -12.65 20.25 -29.99
CA ALA A 41 -11.74 21.38 -29.86
C ALA A 41 -11.74 21.94 -28.42
N PHE A 42 -12.91 22.02 -27.78
CA PHE A 42 -13.01 22.49 -26.41
C PHE A 42 -12.36 21.52 -25.42
N ALA A 43 -12.62 20.20 -25.56
CA ALA A 43 -11.96 19.16 -24.79
C ALA A 43 -10.44 19.19 -24.98
N LEU A 44 -9.96 19.45 -26.20
CA LEU A 44 -8.54 19.62 -26.50
C LEU A 44 -7.92 20.79 -25.72
N ALA A 45 -8.63 21.92 -25.60
CA ALA A 45 -8.20 23.07 -24.79
C ALA A 45 -8.08 22.75 -23.30
N LEU A 46 -8.86 21.78 -22.81
CA LEU A 46 -8.89 21.33 -21.42
C LEU A 46 -7.94 20.15 -21.13
N GLY A 47 -7.05 19.79 -22.06
CA GLY A 47 -6.12 18.67 -21.87
C GLY A 47 -6.71 17.30 -22.24
N GLY A 48 -7.74 17.29 -23.07
CA GLY A 48 -8.24 16.12 -23.79
C GLY A 48 -7.19 15.55 -24.76
N ARG A 49 -7.47 14.36 -25.28
CA ARG A 49 -6.56 13.69 -26.23
C ARG A 49 -6.59 14.42 -27.57
N GLY A 50 -5.43 14.71 -28.13
CA GLY A 50 -5.28 15.28 -29.46
C GLY A 50 -4.44 14.37 -30.35
N ASP A 51 -4.76 14.35 -31.64
CA ASP A 51 -3.95 13.74 -32.69
C ASP A 51 -3.86 14.66 -33.91
N GLY A 52 -2.99 14.31 -34.87
CA GLY A 52 -2.79 15.11 -36.08
C GLY A 52 -4.04 15.22 -36.98
N GLY A 53 -5.01 14.30 -36.86
CA GLY A 53 -6.27 14.33 -37.59
C GLY A 53 -7.22 15.44 -37.16
N LEU A 54 -7.02 16.03 -35.98
CA LEU A 54 -7.74 17.23 -35.55
C LEU A 54 -7.27 18.49 -36.29
N VAL A 55 -6.07 18.48 -36.89
CA VAL A 55 -5.56 19.63 -37.64
C VAL A 55 -6.28 19.72 -38.99
N ARG A 56 -6.70 20.93 -39.35
CA ARG A 56 -7.35 21.20 -40.64
C ARG A 56 -6.47 20.72 -41.79
N HIS A 57 -7.08 20.04 -42.75
CA HIS A 57 -6.34 19.48 -43.88
C HIS A 57 -5.61 20.57 -44.68
N GLY A 58 -4.30 20.38 -44.86
CA GLY A 58 -3.41 21.33 -45.54
C GLY A 58 -2.69 22.31 -44.60
N GLU A 59 -3.05 22.34 -43.33
CA GLU A 59 -2.41 23.21 -42.33
C GLU A 59 -1.32 22.48 -41.53
N ALA A 60 -0.29 23.20 -41.13
CA ALA A 60 0.84 22.64 -40.37
C ALA A 60 0.48 22.38 -38.89
N GLN A 61 -0.44 23.18 -38.34
CA GLN A 61 -0.88 23.12 -36.96
C GLN A 61 -2.30 23.70 -36.82
N GLY A 62 -3.03 23.27 -35.80
CA GLY A 62 -4.25 23.89 -35.31
C GLY A 62 -4.09 24.33 -33.87
N GLN A 63 -4.89 25.29 -33.43
CA GLN A 63 -4.86 25.77 -32.04
C GLN A 63 -6.25 26.06 -31.48
N VAL A 64 -6.38 25.85 -30.18
CA VAL A 64 -7.58 26.19 -29.42
C VAL A 64 -7.17 26.96 -28.17
N THR A 65 -7.87 28.04 -27.87
CA THR A 65 -7.67 28.87 -26.67
C THR A 65 -9.02 29.05 -25.97
N ALA A 66 -9.09 28.66 -24.70
CA ALA A 66 -10.23 28.88 -23.84
C ALA A 66 -9.84 29.82 -22.69
N VAL A 67 -10.64 30.86 -22.48
CA VAL A 67 -10.39 31.90 -21.46
C VAL A 67 -11.44 31.79 -20.37
N PHE A 68 -10.99 31.70 -19.13
CA PHE A 68 -11.84 31.55 -17.96
C PHE A 68 -11.60 32.66 -16.94
N GLU A 69 -12.68 33.22 -16.42
CA GLU A 69 -12.66 34.14 -15.28
C GLU A 69 -13.25 33.44 -14.06
N VAL A 70 -12.43 33.17 -13.06
CA VAL A 70 -12.83 32.53 -11.80
C VAL A 70 -12.22 33.28 -10.61
N PRO A 71 -12.87 33.30 -9.43
CA PRO A 71 -12.32 33.92 -8.23
C PRO A 71 -10.96 33.31 -7.84
N GLY A 72 -10.07 34.08 -7.20
CA GLY A 72 -8.72 33.62 -6.81
C GLY A 72 -8.69 32.43 -5.84
N GLU A 73 -9.77 32.21 -5.08
CA GLU A 73 -9.94 31.05 -4.19
C GLU A 73 -10.42 29.78 -4.91
N HIS A 74 -10.71 29.87 -6.21
CA HIS A 74 -11.24 28.75 -6.98
C HIS A 74 -10.24 27.58 -7.09
N PRO A 75 -10.68 26.31 -7.00
CA PRO A 75 -9.78 25.14 -7.06
C PRO A 75 -8.88 25.07 -8.29
N ALA A 76 -9.32 25.65 -9.41
CA ALA A 76 -8.50 25.76 -10.62
C ALA A 76 -7.19 26.55 -10.39
N TRP A 77 -7.21 27.60 -9.56
CA TRP A 77 -6.00 28.34 -9.18
C TRP A 77 -5.11 27.54 -8.24
N GLN A 78 -5.69 26.74 -7.34
CA GLN A 78 -4.91 25.81 -6.52
C GLN A 78 -4.19 24.77 -7.39
N ALA A 79 -4.89 24.19 -8.37
CA ALA A 79 -4.30 23.28 -9.33
C ALA A 79 -3.19 23.97 -10.15
N ALA A 80 -3.41 25.20 -10.61
CA ALA A 80 -2.42 25.98 -11.35
C ALA A 80 -1.15 26.28 -10.51
N ARG A 81 -1.30 26.67 -9.24
CA ARG A 81 -0.19 26.90 -8.30
C ARG A 81 0.65 25.64 -8.07
N GLY A 82 0.03 24.45 -8.10
CA GLY A 82 0.75 23.17 -8.05
C GLY A 82 1.71 22.92 -9.22
N PHE A 83 1.62 23.71 -10.29
CA PHE A 83 2.52 23.69 -11.45
C PHE A 83 3.29 25.00 -11.63
N ASP A 84 3.47 25.77 -10.54
CA ASP A 84 4.19 27.05 -10.52
C ASP A 84 3.59 28.11 -11.45
N ILE A 85 2.27 28.10 -11.64
CA ILE A 85 1.55 29.10 -12.43
C ILE A 85 0.96 30.13 -11.45
N ALA A 86 1.40 31.38 -11.60
CA ALA A 86 0.94 32.49 -10.77
C ALA A 86 -0.47 32.95 -11.18
N GLU A 87 -1.18 33.53 -10.23
CA GLU A 87 -2.46 34.16 -10.47
C GLU A 87 -2.28 35.48 -11.23
N ASP A 88 -2.81 35.54 -12.44
CA ASP A 88 -2.75 36.71 -13.31
C ASP A 88 -4.08 36.88 -14.08
N GLY A 89 -5.05 37.51 -13.41
CA GLY A 89 -6.35 37.83 -14.00
C GLY A 89 -7.16 36.59 -14.43
N ALA A 90 -7.23 36.35 -15.74
CA ALA A 90 -7.96 35.22 -16.31
C ALA A 90 -7.05 34.00 -16.52
N LEU A 91 -7.63 32.80 -16.46
CA LEU A 91 -6.97 31.56 -16.86
C LEU A 91 -7.12 31.36 -18.36
N ILE A 92 -6.02 31.48 -19.10
CA ILE A 92 -5.96 31.32 -20.55
C ILE A 92 -5.33 29.96 -20.85
N LEU A 93 -6.17 28.97 -21.18
CA LEU A 93 -5.75 27.63 -21.54
C LEU A 93 -5.60 27.54 -23.06
N ARG A 94 -4.38 27.36 -23.55
CA ARG A 94 -4.09 27.28 -24.98
C ARG A 94 -3.41 25.97 -25.35
N ARG A 95 -3.97 25.29 -26.35
CA ARG A 95 -3.47 24.04 -26.90
C ARG A 95 -3.13 24.21 -28.38
N VAL A 96 -1.93 23.79 -28.77
CA VAL A 96 -1.48 23.75 -30.17
C VAL A 96 -1.22 22.29 -30.55
N GLN A 97 -1.84 21.83 -31.64
CA GLN A 97 -1.71 20.49 -32.18
C GLN A 97 -1.07 20.57 -33.56
N HIS A 98 0.03 19.86 -33.77
CA HIS A 98 0.68 19.75 -35.07
C HIS A 98 0.15 18.57 -35.86
N ALA A 99 0.18 18.68 -37.19
CA ALA A 99 -0.28 17.62 -38.10
C ALA A 99 0.56 16.32 -37.97
N ASP A 100 1.80 16.43 -37.51
CA ASP A 100 2.69 15.30 -37.22
C ASP A 100 2.43 14.62 -35.86
N GLY A 101 1.39 15.07 -35.14
CA GLY A 101 0.99 14.52 -33.84
C GLY A 101 1.64 15.20 -32.64
N ARG A 102 2.67 16.03 -32.82
CA ARG A 102 3.27 16.79 -31.71
C ARG A 102 2.28 17.80 -31.14
N THR A 103 2.40 18.09 -29.85
CA THR A 103 1.47 18.99 -29.17
C THR A 103 2.20 19.90 -28.18
N ARG A 104 1.71 21.12 -28.00
CA ARG A 104 2.20 22.10 -27.04
C ARG A 104 1.02 22.66 -26.24
N ALA A 105 1.21 22.81 -24.94
CA ALA A 105 0.21 23.34 -24.03
C ALA A 105 0.75 24.61 -23.37
N PHE A 106 -0.12 25.58 -23.18
CA PHE A 106 0.20 26.83 -22.49
C PHE A 106 -0.92 27.18 -21.52
N VAL A 107 -0.54 27.74 -20.37
CA VAL A 107 -1.45 28.40 -19.44
C VAL A 107 -0.87 29.79 -19.16
N ASN A 108 -1.63 30.85 -19.41
CA ASN A 108 -1.18 32.25 -19.28
C ASN A 108 0.18 32.49 -19.97
N ASP A 109 0.28 32.01 -21.22
CA ASP A 109 1.49 32.04 -22.07
C ASP A 109 2.74 31.32 -21.55
N GLN A 110 2.67 30.68 -20.39
CA GLN A 110 3.70 29.77 -19.88
C GLN A 110 3.53 28.37 -20.48
N PRO A 111 4.58 27.74 -21.03
CA PRO A 111 4.51 26.37 -21.53
C PRO A 111 4.33 25.37 -20.36
N VAL A 112 3.37 24.45 -20.49
CA VAL A 112 3.05 23.46 -19.46
C VAL A 112 2.91 22.05 -20.03
N SER A 113 2.83 21.06 -19.15
CA SER A 113 2.52 19.68 -19.55
C SER A 113 1.02 19.52 -19.85
N VAL A 114 0.66 18.47 -20.61
CA VAL A 114 -0.75 18.10 -20.83
C VAL A 114 -1.44 17.76 -19.52
N GLN A 115 -0.71 17.18 -18.57
CA GLN A 115 -1.22 16.80 -17.26
C GLN A 115 -1.63 18.04 -16.44
N ALA A 116 -0.82 19.11 -16.48
CA ALA A 116 -1.17 20.38 -15.85
C ALA A 116 -2.45 20.97 -16.46
N LEU A 117 -2.53 21.00 -17.80
CA LEU A 117 -3.71 21.48 -18.52
C LEU A 117 -4.97 20.69 -18.15
N ARG A 118 -4.85 19.36 -18.04
CA ARG A 118 -5.95 18.47 -17.63
C ARG A 118 -6.38 18.69 -16.18
N ALA A 119 -5.43 18.86 -15.26
CA ALA A 119 -5.74 19.09 -13.85
C ALA A 119 -6.49 20.42 -13.65
N ILE A 120 -6.06 21.48 -14.33
CA ILE A 120 -6.72 22.80 -14.28
C ILE A 120 -8.08 22.74 -15.00
N GLY A 121 -8.13 22.12 -16.19
CA GLY A 121 -9.35 21.99 -16.98
C GLY A 121 -10.47 21.24 -16.27
N ALA A 122 -10.14 20.17 -15.55
CA ALA A 122 -11.10 19.38 -14.76
C ALA A 122 -11.76 20.18 -13.62
N ALA A 123 -11.09 21.21 -13.09
CA ALA A 123 -11.68 22.10 -12.09
C ALA A 123 -12.55 23.21 -12.71
N LEU A 124 -12.36 23.53 -14.00
CA LEU A 124 -13.03 24.64 -14.69
C LEU A 124 -14.29 24.21 -15.43
N VAL A 125 -14.28 23.02 -16.02
CA VAL A 125 -15.35 22.56 -16.89
C VAL A 125 -15.64 21.09 -16.63
N GLU A 126 -16.92 20.78 -16.50
CA GLU A 126 -17.42 19.41 -16.57
C GLU A 126 -18.16 19.20 -17.91
N ILE A 127 -17.75 18.19 -18.69
CA ILE A 127 -18.34 17.88 -20.00
C ILE A 127 -19.13 16.58 -19.91
N HIS A 128 -20.44 16.69 -19.99
CA HIS A 128 -21.38 15.58 -20.00
C HIS A 128 -21.82 15.22 -21.43
N GLY A 129 -21.22 14.19 -22.02
CA GLY A 129 -21.57 13.69 -23.36
C GLY A 129 -21.69 12.17 -23.44
N GLN A 130 -21.72 11.62 -24.67
CA GLN A 130 -21.90 10.17 -24.93
C GLN A 130 -20.84 9.27 -24.27
N HIS A 131 -19.66 9.81 -23.94
CA HIS A 131 -18.56 9.07 -23.31
C HIS A 131 -18.66 8.99 -21.78
N ASP A 132 -19.39 9.92 -21.15
CA ASP A 132 -19.59 10.02 -19.69
C ASP A 132 -20.61 8.99 -19.17
N ASP A 133 -21.51 8.54 -20.04
CA ASP A 133 -22.57 7.61 -19.66
C ASP A 133 -22.01 6.27 -19.17
N ARG A 134 -20.79 5.89 -19.58
CA ARG A 134 -20.14 4.67 -19.08
C ARG A 134 -19.71 4.79 -17.62
N ALA A 135 -19.22 5.95 -17.19
CA ALA A 135 -18.75 6.13 -15.82
C ALA A 135 -19.91 6.04 -14.83
N LEU A 136 -20.98 6.81 -15.04
CA LEU A 136 -22.19 6.84 -14.20
C LEU A 136 -22.94 5.49 -14.12
N VAL A 137 -22.63 4.59 -15.03
CA VAL A 137 -23.25 3.27 -15.15
C VAL A 137 -22.33 2.15 -14.61
N ASP A 138 -21.04 2.45 -14.41
CA ASP A 138 -20.06 1.55 -13.81
C ASP A 138 -20.11 1.64 -12.28
N ALA A 139 -20.44 0.51 -11.64
CA ALA A 139 -20.48 0.37 -10.19
C ALA A 139 -19.16 0.75 -9.50
N ALA A 140 -18.02 0.59 -10.19
CA ALA A 140 -16.72 0.97 -9.63
C ALA A 140 -16.59 2.48 -9.37
N THR A 141 -17.35 3.32 -10.08
CA THR A 141 -17.27 4.78 -9.94
C THR A 141 -18.32 5.35 -8.99
N HIS A 142 -19.42 4.62 -8.75
CA HIS A 142 -20.57 5.11 -7.96
C HIS A 142 -20.14 5.62 -6.59
N ARG A 143 -19.23 4.90 -5.93
CA ARG A 143 -18.68 5.30 -4.62
C ARG A 143 -18.06 6.69 -4.67
N ALA A 144 -17.18 6.93 -5.65
CA ALA A 144 -16.53 8.22 -5.80
C ALA A 144 -17.55 9.33 -6.12
N ILE A 145 -18.56 9.03 -6.94
CA ILE A 145 -19.65 9.98 -7.25
C ILE A 145 -20.41 10.37 -5.96
N LEU A 146 -20.74 9.39 -5.12
CA LEU A 146 -21.44 9.66 -3.87
C LEU A 146 -20.58 10.42 -2.86
N ASP A 147 -19.31 10.05 -2.73
CA ASP A 147 -18.37 10.74 -1.86
C ASP A 147 -18.22 12.20 -2.28
N VAL A 148 -18.19 12.48 -3.59
CA VAL A 148 -18.18 13.86 -4.11
C VAL A 148 -19.48 14.59 -3.81
N PHE A 149 -20.62 13.97 -4.08
CA PHE A 149 -21.94 14.57 -3.82
C PHE A 149 -22.16 14.88 -2.33
N GLY A 150 -21.63 14.03 -1.44
CA GLY A 150 -21.72 14.18 0.01
C GLY A 150 -20.60 15.02 0.63
N GLU A 151 -19.67 15.56 -0.17
CA GLU A 151 -18.48 16.29 0.30
C GLU A 151 -17.60 15.47 1.27
N LEU A 152 -17.52 14.15 1.07
CA LEU A 152 -16.86 13.18 1.95
C LEU A 152 -15.39 12.92 1.62
N GLN A 153 -14.77 13.72 0.75
CA GLN A 153 -13.37 13.57 0.35
C GLN A 153 -12.40 13.63 1.55
N PRO A 154 -12.59 14.53 2.55
CA PRO A 154 -11.74 14.55 3.74
C PRO A 154 -11.81 13.26 4.56
N GLU A 155 -13.01 12.70 4.73
CA GLU A 155 -13.25 11.45 5.44
C GLU A 155 -12.65 10.27 4.68
N ALA A 156 -12.82 10.23 3.35
CA ALA A 156 -12.22 9.22 2.49
C ALA A 156 -10.68 9.23 2.58
N ALA A 157 -10.06 10.42 2.54
CA ALA A 157 -8.62 10.58 2.71
C ALA A 157 -8.15 10.15 4.11
N ALA A 158 -8.94 10.41 5.16
CA ALA A 158 -8.61 9.97 6.52
C ALA A 158 -8.63 8.44 6.65
N VAL A 159 -9.58 7.75 5.99
CA VAL A 159 -9.64 6.29 5.94
C VAL A 159 -8.43 5.72 5.19
N GLU A 160 -8.08 6.29 4.04
CA GLU A 160 -6.93 5.88 3.25
C GLU A 160 -5.62 5.98 4.06
N ALA A 161 -5.41 7.11 4.75
CA ALA A 161 -4.25 7.32 5.62
C ALA A 161 -4.22 6.34 6.81
N ALA A 162 -5.36 6.09 7.45
CA ALA A 162 -5.46 5.13 8.55
C ALA A 162 -5.17 3.69 8.06
N HIS A 163 -5.67 3.31 6.89
CA HIS A 163 -5.42 2.01 6.27
C HIS A 163 -3.93 1.83 5.93
N ALA A 164 -3.26 2.87 5.39
CA ALA A 164 -1.83 2.83 5.12
C ALA A 164 -1.01 2.57 6.40
N ARG A 165 -1.32 3.29 7.50
CA ARG A 165 -0.68 3.09 8.81
C ARG A 165 -0.91 1.68 9.36
N LEU A 166 -2.14 1.15 9.25
CA LEU A 166 -2.46 -0.22 9.66
C LEU A 166 -1.65 -1.25 8.86
N ARG A 167 -1.54 -1.08 7.54
CA ARG A 167 -0.73 -1.96 6.68
C ARG A 167 0.74 -1.93 7.05
N GLU A 168 1.29 -0.76 7.31
CA GLU A 168 2.69 -0.60 7.74
C GLU A 168 2.95 -1.27 9.09
N ALA A 169 2.08 -1.04 10.08
CA ALA A 169 2.17 -1.66 11.40
C ALA A 169 2.11 -3.20 11.31
N ARG A 170 1.19 -3.74 10.52
CA ARG A 170 1.09 -5.20 10.30
C ARG A 170 2.31 -5.77 9.59
N ALA A 171 2.82 -5.08 8.57
CA ALA A 171 4.03 -5.50 7.89
C ALA A 171 5.24 -5.50 8.83
N ALA A 172 5.35 -4.50 9.72
CA ALA A 172 6.38 -4.46 10.76
C ALA A 172 6.25 -5.62 11.75
N LEU A 173 5.03 -5.90 12.23
CA LEU A 173 4.75 -7.03 13.13
C LEU A 173 5.10 -8.37 12.48
N VAL A 174 4.69 -8.61 11.24
CA VAL A 174 5.00 -9.87 10.52
C VAL A 174 6.52 -10.05 10.36
N ARG A 175 7.24 -8.99 9.95
CA ARG A 175 8.71 -9.04 9.83
C ARG A 175 9.39 -9.30 11.17
N HIS A 176 8.91 -8.67 12.24
CA HIS A 176 9.50 -8.85 13.57
C HIS A 176 9.20 -10.24 14.14
N ARG A 177 7.96 -10.72 14.02
CA ARG A 177 7.56 -12.07 14.44
C ARG A 177 8.38 -13.15 13.76
N ALA A 178 8.65 -13.02 12.45
CA ALA A 178 9.52 -13.95 11.74
C ALA A 178 10.94 -13.99 12.33
N ARG A 179 11.50 -12.83 12.71
CA ARG A 179 12.82 -12.75 13.37
C ARG A 179 12.81 -13.38 14.76
N VAL A 180 11.80 -13.11 15.57
CA VAL A 180 11.65 -13.67 16.92
C VAL A 180 11.51 -15.19 16.87
N GLU A 181 10.75 -15.74 15.92
CA GLU A 181 10.59 -17.20 15.78
C GLU A 181 11.90 -17.90 15.36
N THR A 182 12.72 -17.28 14.53
CA THR A 182 14.08 -17.78 14.24
C THR A 182 14.96 -17.74 15.50
N ALA A 183 14.93 -16.61 16.21
CA ALA A 183 15.71 -16.41 17.43
C ALA A 183 15.31 -17.36 18.58
N ARG A 184 14.01 -17.67 18.74
CA ARG A 184 13.50 -18.59 19.77
C ARG A 184 14.08 -20.01 19.65
N LYS A 185 14.24 -20.52 18.43
CA LYS A 185 14.85 -21.83 18.20
C LYS A 185 16.31 -21.87 18.65
N GLU A 186 17.02 -20.76 18.47
CA GLU A 186 18.39 -20.59 18.93
C GLU A 186 18.44 -20.40 20.45
N ALA A 187 17.47 -19.68 21.03
CA ALA A 187 17.36 -19.46 22.48
C ALA A 187 17.27 -20.75 23.29
N ASP A 188 16.51 -21.76 22.83
CA ASP A 188 16.40 -23.03 23.56
C ASP A 188 17.74 -23.77 23.63
N PHE A 189 18.51 -23.76 22.54
CA PHE A 189 19.88 -24.28 22.52
C PHE A 189 20.79 -23.47 23.46
N LEU A 190 20.78 -22.14 23.34
CA LEU A 190 21.62 -21.25 24.14
C LEU A 190 21.33 -21.38 25.64
N ARG A 191 20.06 -21.53 26.02
CA ARG A 191 19.63 -21.71 27.41
C ARG A 191 20.17 -23.01 27.99
N HIS A 192 19.99 -24.11 27.28
CA HIS A 192 20.52 -25.40 27.72
C HIS A 192 22.05 -25.39 27.80
N ALA A 193 22.72 -24.78 26.83
CA ALA A 193 24.17 -24.66 26.83
C ALA A 193 24.70 -23.79 27.98
N ALA A 194 24.03 -22.67 28.28
CA ALA A 194 24.39 -21.81 29.40
C ALA A 194 24.19 -22.51 30.75
N GLU A 195 23.09 -23.24 30.93
CA GLU A 195 22.82 -24.04 32.15
C GLU A 195 23.86 -25.15 32.36
N GLU A 196 24.27 -25.83 31.29
CA GLU A 196 25.31 -26.87 31.36
C GLU A 196 26.68 -26.29 31.75
N LEU A 197 27.07 -25.16 31.16
CA LEU A 197 28.31 -24.46 31.50
C LEU A 197 28.27 -23.86 32.91
N GLU A 198 27.09 -23.43 33.38
CA GLU A 198 26.88 -22.95 34.75
C GLU A 198 27.05 -24.08 35.76
N ALA A 199 26.48 -25.26 35.49
CA ALA A 199 26.65 -26.44 36.33
C ALA A 199 28.11 -26.93 36.36
N LEU A 200 28.82 -26.82 35.22
CA LEU A 200 30.24 -27.13 35.14
C LEU A 200 31.11 -26.11 35.89
N ASN A 201 30.74 -24.83 35.89
CA ASN A 201 31.48 -23.72 36.50
C ASN A 201 33.01 -23.79 36.25
N PRO A 202 33.45 -23.71 34.98
CA PRO A 202 34.87 -23.77 34.64
C PRO A 202 35.60 -22.49 35.09
N GLU A 203 36.81 -22.65 35.61
CA GLU A 203 37.69 -21.53 35.98
C GLU A 203 38.83 -21.36 34.96
N ALA A 204 39.33 -20.13 34.81
CA ALA A 204 40.44 -19.85 33.90
C ALA A 204 41.74 -20.46 34.42
N GLY A 205 42.49 -21.17 33.57
CA GLY A 205 43.71 -21.88 33.91
C GLY A 205 43.47 -23.18 34.70
N GLU A 206 42.22 -23.59 34.89
CA GLU A 206 41.87 -24.78 35.68
C GLU A 206 42.37 -26.06 34.99
N GLU A 207 42.23 -26.16 33.66
CA GLU A 207 42.64 -27.34 32.92
C GLU A 207 44.16 -27.59 33.02
N GLU A 208 44.95 -26.53 32.85
CA GLU A 208 46.41 -26.60 32.93
C GLU A 208 46.86 -26.99 34.34
N ALA A 209 46.30 -26.34 35.37
CA ALA A 209 46.58 -26.67 36.77
C ALA A 209 46.22 -28.12 37.14
N LEU A 210 45.07 -28.61 36.67
CA LEU A 210 44.64 -30.00 36.90
C LEU A 210 45.51 -31.00 36.12
N ALA A 211 45.92 -30.67 34.90
CA ALA A 211 46.80 -31.52 34.09
C ALA A 211 48.19 -31.68 34.74
N GLU A 212 48.78 -30.59 35.24
CA GLU A 212 50.04 -30.61 35.99
C GLU A 212 49.91 -31.44 37.27
N ARG A 213 48.84 -31.20 38.05
CA ARG A 213 48.57 -31.94 39.30
C ARG A 213 48.38 -33.44 39.03
N ARG A 214 47.64 -33.80 37.99
CA ARG A 214 47.45 -35.20 37.56
C ARG A 214 48.79 -35.85 37.23
N GLN A 215 49.66 -35.15 36.49
CA GLN A 215 50.97 -35.69 36.11
C GLN A 215 51.85 -35.97 37.34
N LEU A 216 51.88 -35.06 38.31
CA LEU A 216 52.61 -35.26 39.57
C LEU A 216 52.05 -36.46 40.37
N MET A 217 50.72 -36.58 40.46
CA MET A 217 50.06 -37.67 41.18
C MET A 217 50.31 -39.03 40.52
N MET A 218 50.24 -39.12 39.19
CA MET A 218 50.56 -40.36 38.46
C MET A 218 52.02 -40.80 38.66
N GLN A 219 52.95 -39.84 38.73
CA GLN A 219 54.35 -40.14 39.02
C GLN A 219 54.49 -40.68 40.45
N ALA A 220 53.82 -40.06 41.42
CA ALA A 220 53.81 -40.53 42.81
C ALA A 220 53.19 -41.94 42.94
N GLU A 221 52.08 -42.21 42.25
CA GLU A 221 51.46 -43.54 42.20
C GLU A 221 52.42 -44.60 41.66
N LYS A 222 53.11 -44.30 40.55
CA LYS A 222 54.07 -45.23 39.96
C LYS A 222 55.24 -45.51 40.89
N VAL A 223 55.81 -44.47 41.51
CA VAL A 223 56.88 -44.62 42.51
C VAL A 223 56.40 -45.45 43.71
N ALA A 224 55.19 -45.21 44.22
CA ALA A 224 54.62 -45.98 45.31
C ALA A 224 54.39 -47.45 44.93
N SER A 225 53.96 -47.73 43.69
CA SER A 225 53.80 -49.09 43.17
C SER A 225 55.16 -49.82 43.12
N ASP A 226 56.18 -49.20 42.53
CA ASP A 226 57.53 -49.77 42.43
C ASP A 226 58.14 -50.03 43.82
N LEU A 227 57.93 -49.10 44.76
CA LEU A 227 58.36 -49.26 46.16
C LEU A 227 57.63 -50.40 46.88
N ASN A 228 56.33 -50.58 46.63
CA ASN A 228 55.57 -51.68 47.20
C ASN A 228 56.05 -53.04 46.67
N GLU A 229 56.32 -53.15 45.36
CA GLU A 229 56.90 -54.36 44.77
C GLU A 229 58.28 -54.69 45.37
N ALA A 230 59.13 -53.67 45.54
CA ALA A 230 60.44 -53.84 46.17
C ALA A 230 60.31 -54.25 47.65
N PHE A 231 59.37 -53.67 48.40
CA PHE A 231 59.10 -54.04 49.78
C PHE A 231 58.58 -55.48 49.90
N ASP A 232 57.65 -55.89 49.04
CA ASP A 232 57.13 -57.26 49.00
C ASP A 232 58.21 -58.29 48.67
N ALA A 233 59.21 -57.95 47.83
CA ALA A 233 60.33 -58.83 47.55
C ALA A 233 61.23 -59.08 48.79
N VAL A 234 61.37 -58.08 49.67
CA VAL A 234 62.24 -58.15 50.86
C VAL A 234 61.50 -58.64 52.09
N ALA A 235 60.23 -58.27 52.28
CA ALA A 235 59.47 -58.49 53.50
C ALA A 235 58.11 -59.18 53.30
N GLY A 236 57.70 -59.41 52.05
CA GLY A 236 56.46 -60.12 51.72
C GLY A 236 56.59 -61.64 51.84
N ASN A 237 55.56 -62.35 51.39
CA ASN A 237 55.43 -63.80 51.56
C ASN A 237 56.54 -64.62 50.86
N ALA A 238 57.16 -64.08 49.81
CA ALA A 238 58.25 -64.71 49.07
C ALA A 238 59.65 -64.27 49.55
N SER A 239 59.72 -63.54 50.66
CA SER A 239 60.98 -63.03 51.21
C SER A 239 62.00 -64.17 51.42
N PRO A 240 63.28 -63.99 51.04
CA PRO A 240 64.33 -64.96 51.33
C PRO A 240 64.72 -64.99 52.81
N VAL A 241 64.35 -63.97 53.60
CA VAL A 241 64.78 -63.79 55.00
C VAL A 241 64.49 -65.01 55.89
N PRO A 242 63.28 -65.61 55.89
CA PRO A 242 63.00 -66.79 56.71
C PRO A 242 63.83 -68.03 56.28
N VAL A 243 64.06 -68.20 54.97
CA VAL A 243 64.82 -69.32 54.42
C VAL A 243 66.30 -69.19 54.78
N LEU A 244 66.88 -68.00 54.60
CA LEU A 244 68.27 -67.69 54.95
C LEU A 244 68.50 -67.81 56.45
N SER A 245 67.58 -67.28 57.28
CA SER A 245 67.64 -67.40 58.74
C SER A 245 67.61 -68.86 59.21
N ALA A 246 66.80 -69.70 58.57
CA ALA A 246 66.75 -71.13 58.87
C ALA A 246 68.03 -71.87 58.43
N ALA A 247 68.66 -71.45 57.33
CA ALA A 247 69.94 -71.98 56.88
C ALA A 247 71.08 -71.61 57.85
N VAL A 248 71.15 -70.36 58.30
CA VAL A 248 72.09 -69.89 59.35
C VAL A 248 71.96 -70.75 60.60
N ARG A 249 70.76 -70.87 61.18
CA ARG A 249 70.52 -71.69 62.39
C ARG A 249 70.93 -73.17 62.22
N ARG A 250 70.83 -73.71 61.01
CA ARG A 250 71.28 -75.08 60.71
C ARG A 250 72.79 -75.20 60.74
N LEU A 251 73.50 -74.23 60.17
CA LEU A 251 74.96 -74.18 60.11
C LEU A 251 75.58 -73.86 61.49
N GLU A 252 74.98 -72.95 62.26
CA GLU A 252 75.43 -72.59 63.62
C GLU A 252 75.50 -73.80 64.57
N ARG A 253 74.56 -74.76 64.42
CA ARG A 253 74.59 -76.02 65.20
C ARG A 253 75.80 -76.90 64.92
N ARG A 254 76.55 -76.64 63.85
CA ARG A 254 77.77 -77.37 63.44
C ARG A 254 79.05 -76.59 63.73
N THR A 255 78.97 -75.37 64.24
CA THR A 255 80.13 -74.50 64.53
C THR A 255 81.10 -75.15 65.52
N GLN A 256 80.63 -75.86 66.55
CA GLN A 256 81.51 -76.57 67.50
C GLN A 256 82.22 -77.78 66.90
N GLN A 257 81.70 -78.33 65.80
CA GLN A 257 82.18 -79.58 65.18
C GLN A 257 83.09 -79.34 63.99
N ALA A 258 82.85 -78.27 63.22
CA ALA A 258 83.59 -77.95 62.00
C ALA A 258 83.64 -76.43 61.73
N PRO A 259 84.23 -75.64 62.64
CA PRO A 259 84.19 -74.17 62.59
C PRO A 259 84.73 -73.62 61.26
N SER A 260 85.88 -74.11 60.79
CA SER A 260 86.50 -73.67 59.53
C SER A 260 85.68 -73.94 58.26
N LEU A 261 84.71 -74.87 58.31
CA LEU A 261 83.84 -75.19 57.17
C LEU A 261 82.55 -74.36 57.14
N VAL A 262 82.09 -73.86 58.28
CA VAL A 262 80.77 -73.21 58.40
C VAL A 262 80.85 -71.72 58.74
N GLU A 263 81.86 -71.28 59.49
CA GLU A 263 82.00 -69.88 59.93
C GLU A 263 82.00 -68.87 58.77
N PRO A 264 82.72 -69.07 57.65
CA PRO A 264 82.70 -68.11 56.54
C PRO A 264 81.30 -67.95 55.91
N SER A 265 80.57 -69.05 55.78
CA SER A 265 79.22 -69.07 55.19
C SER A 265 78.18 -68.48 56.14
N VAL A 266 78.29 -68.75 57.45
CA VAL A 266 77.43 -68.15 58.48
C VAL A 266 77.63 -66.63 58.53
N ALA A 267 78.88 -66.16 58.59
CA ALA A 267 79.19 -64.74 58.60
C ALA A 267 78.68 -64.01 57.35
N ALA A 268 78.80 -64.62 56.17
CA ALA A 268 78.28 -64.05 54.92
C ALA A 268 76.74 -63.99 54.89
N LEU A 269 76.06 -65.02 55.39
CA LEU A 269 74.59 -65.07 55.47
C LEU A 269 74.03 -64.10 56.51
N ASP A 270 74.66 -63.95 57.67
CA ASP A 270 74.29 -62.98 58.69
C ASP A 270 74.44 -61.54 58.18
N ALA A 271 75.55 -61.25 57.50
CA ALA A 271 75.75 -59.95 56.86
C ALA A 271 74.66 -59.65 55.81
N ALA A 272 74.25 -60.65 55.02
CA ALA A 272 73.16 -60.51 54.07
C ALA A 272 71.79 -60.30 54.76
N LEU A 273 71.52 -60.99 55.87
CA LEU A 273 70.30 -60.81 56.66
C LEU A 273 70.21 -59.40 57.28
N VAL A 274 71.32 -58.88 57.81
CA VAL A 274 71.38 -57.49 58.31
C VAL A 274 71.11 -56.49 57.19
N ALA A 275 71.77 -56.65 56.04
CA ALA A 275 71.55 -55.79 54.88
C ALA A 275 70.11 -55.82 54.35
N LEU A 276 69.44 -56.98 54.42
CA LEU A 276 68.02 -57.13 54.05
C LEU A 276 67.09 -56.42 55.05
N ASP A 277 67.39 -56.45 56.35
CA ASP A 277 66.59 -55.73 57.36
C ASP A 277 66.78 -54.20 57.25
N ASP A 278 68.01 -53.74 56.97
CA ASP A 278 68.28 -52.33 56.68
C ASP A 278 67.52 -51.87 55.43
N ALA A 279 67.53 -52.68 54.36
CA ALA A 279 66.77 -52.40 53.14
C ALA A 279 65.26 -52.37 53.40
N ARG A 280 64.74 -53.30 54.22
CA ARG A 280 63.32 -53.31 54.65
C ARG A 280 62.97 -52.01 55.35
N ALA A 281 63.76 -51.58 56.33
CA ALA A 281 63.52 -50.35 57.09
C ALA A 281 63.56 -49.10 56.18
N ALA A 282 64.51 -49.05 55.24
CA ALA A 282 64.61 -47.97 54.26
C ALA A 282 63.39 -47.93 53.31
N LEU A 283 62.92 -49.09 52.82
CA LEU A 283 61.73 -49.20 51.98
C LEU A 283 60.44 -48.83 52.74
N GLU A 284 60.35 -49.20 54.02
CA GLU A 284 59.20 -48.86 54.89
C GLU A 284 59.10 -47.35 55.13
N GLU A 285 60.23 -46.65 55.29
CA GLU A 285 60.27 -45.18 55.33
C GLU A 285 59.93 -44.56 53.98
N ALA A 286 60.47 -45.10 52.88
CA ALA A 286 60.20 -44.62 51.53
C ALA A 286 58.71 -44.75 51.15
N LEU A 287 58.06 -45.85 51.52
CA LEU A 287 56.62 -46.05 51.32
C LEU A 287 55.77 -45.05 52.11
N ARG A 288 56.15 -44.74 53.35
CA ARG A 288 55.47 -43.69 54.14
C ARG A 288 55.64 -42.31 53.50
N ALA A 289 56.82 -42.01 52.96
CA ALA A 289 57.10 -40.76 52.27
C ALA A 289 56.41 -40.64 50.90
N ALA A 290 56.21 -41.76 50.19
CA ALA A 290 55.57 -41.84 48.88
C ALA A 290 54.04 -41.98 48.94
N ALA A 291 53.42 -41.79 50.12
CA ALA A 291 51.98 -41.91 50.28
C ALA A 291 51.24 -40.88 49.40
N PHE A 292 50.30 -41.37 48.58
CA PHE A 292 49.40 -40.55 47.76
C PHE A 292 47.94 -40.97 48.02
N ASP A 293 46.97 -40.10 47.72
CA ASP A 293 45.54 -40.41 47.82
C ASP A 293 44.96 -40.78 46.43
N PRO A 294 44.64 -42.07 46.15
CA PRO A 294 44.05 -42.48 44.89
C PRO A 294 42.70 -41.82 44.60
N ARG A 295 41.92 -41.50 45.63
CA ARG A 295 40.61 -40.85 45.47
C ARG A 295 40.75 -39.39 45.03
N GLU A 296 41.89 -38.78 45.31
CA GLU A 296 42.17 -37.42 44.87
C GLU A 296 42.56 -37.41 43.39
N LEU A 297 43.37 -38.38 42.95
CA LEU A 297 43.68 -38.59 41.54
C LEU A 297 42.41 -38.82 40.71
N GLU A 298 41.52 -39.72 41.14
CA GLU A 298 40.23 -39.97 40.47
C GLU A 298 39.40 -38.67 40.33
N ARG A 299 39.31 -37.86 41.39
CA ARG A 299 38.59 -36.57 41.36
C ARG A 299 39.20 -35.57 40.38
N VAL A 300 40.54 -35.48 40.33
CA VAL A 300 41.24 -34.61 39.37
C VAL A 300 40.99 -35.08 37.94
N GLU A 301 41.03 -36.39 37.69
CA GLU A 301 40.76 -36.96 36.38
C GLU A 301 39.33 -36.73 35.92
N GLU A 302 38.32 -37.01 36.76
CA GLU A 302 36.91 -36.77 36.46
C GLU A 302 36.65 -35.31 36.10
N ARG A 303 37.23 -34.37 36.87
CA ARG A 303 37.11 -32.93 36.59
C ARG A 303 37.77 -32.55 35.27
N LEU A 304 38.98 -33.03 35.01
CA LEU A 304 39.72 -32.78 33.77
C LEU A 304 38.97 -33.34 32.55
N PHE A 305 38.38 -34.53 32.67
CA PHE A 305 37.56 -35.13 31.62
C PHE A 305 36.29 -34.32 31.35
N ALA A 306 35.60 -33.85 32.40
CA ALA A 306 34.41 -33.01 32.26
C ALA A 306 34.70 -31.69 31.52
N LEU A 307 35.78 -30.99 31.90
CA LEU A 307 36.22 -29.75 31.24
C LEU A 307 36.54 -29.99 29.75
N ARG A 308 37.32 -31.04 29.44
CA ARG A 308 37.69 -31.38 28.06
C ARG A 308 36.51 -31.88 27.22
N ALA A 309 35.53 -32.54 27.84
CA ALA A 309 34.32 -32.97 27.15
C ALA A 309 33.46 -31.76 26.74
N ALA A 310 33.29 -30.78 27.64
CA ALA A 310 32.61 -29.53 27.34
C ALA A 310 33.35 -28.70 26.27
N ALA A 311 34.67 -28.56 26.40
CA ALA A 311 35.53 -27.91 25.40
C ALA A 311 35.33 -28.49 23.98
N ARG A 312 35.31 -29.82 23.85
CA ARG A 312 35.02 -30.49 22.58
C ARG A 312 33.57 -30.31 22.11
N LYS A 313 32.60 -30.32 23.03
CA LYS A 313 31.18 -30.18 22.71
C LYS A 313 30.87 -28.79 22.13
N TYR A 314 31.50 -27.76 22.67
CA TYR A 314 31.29 -26.36 22.27
C TYR A 314 32.36 -25.81 21.33
N ASP A 315 33.33 -26.64 20.94
CA ASP A 315 34.42 -26.31 20.00
C ASP A 315 35.23 -25.07 20.42
N VAL A 316 35.59 -25.01 21.71
CA VAL A 316 36.43 -23.94 22.28
C VAL A 316 37.48 -24.52 23.22
N PRO A 317 38.61 -23.82 23.45
CA PRO A 317 39.52 -24.14 24.55
C PRO A 317 38.80 -24.19 25.90
N ALA A 318 39.31 -24.99 26.85
CA ALA A 318 38.70 -25.12 28.17
C ALA A 318 38.60 -23.78 28.93
N ASP A 319 39.63 -22.92 28.80
CA ASP A 319 39.65 -21.58 29.39
C ASP A 319 38.59 -20.63 28.80
N ASP A 320 38.13 -20.89 27.58
CA ASP A 320 37.13 -20.06 26.90
C ASP A 320 35.68 -20.47 27.22
N LEU A 321 35.47 -21.54 28.00
CA LEU A 321 34.13 -22.01 28.38
C LEU A 321 33.36 -20.99 29.24
N ALA A 322 34.04 -20.30 30.17
CA ALA A 322 33.41 -19.28 31.00
C ALA A 322 33.05 -18.00 30.19
N PRO A 323 33.95 -17.45 29.35
CA PRO A 323 33.59 -16.40 28.39
C PRO A 323 32.44 -16.80 27.45
N LEU A 324 32.42 -18.04 26.98
CA LEU A 324 31.36 -18.55 26.10
C LEU A 324 29.99 -18.53 26.79
N ARG A 325 29.92 -18.95 28.06
CA ARG A 325 28.68 -18.85 28.85
C ARG A 325 28.18 -17.41 28.95
N GLN A 326 29.05 -16.45 29.21
CA GLN A 326 28.67 -15.03 29.28
C GLN A 326 28.10 -14.54 27.95
N ARG A 327 28.68 -14.97 26.83
CA ARG A 327 28.17 -14.67 25.48
C ARG A 327 26.78 -15.26 25.27
N PHE A 328 26.55 -16.53 25.62
CA PHE A 328 25.22 -17.14 25.51
C PHE A 328 24.16 -16.42 26.35
N LEU A 329 24.50 -15.97 27.56
CA LEU A 329 23.60 -15.17 28.40
C LEU A 329 23.28 -13.79 27.78
N ALA A 330 24.28 -13.14 27.18
CA ALA A 330 24.08 -11.87 26.48
C ALA A 330 23.19 -12.03 25.24
N ASP A 331 23.41 -13.10 24.46
CA ASP A 331 22.61 -13.43 23.29
C ASP A 331 21.15 -13.74 23.70
N LEU A 332 20.94 -14.50 24.77
CA LEU A 332 19.60 -14.74 25.35
C LEU A 332 18.89 -13.44 25.76
N ALA A 333 19.58 -12.53 26.45
CA ALA A 333 19.01 -11.24 26.85
C ALA A 333 18.61 -10.37 25.65
N ALA A 334 19.38 -10.43 24.55
CA ALA A 334 19.04 -9.74 23.31
C ALA A 334 17.79 -10.34 22.63
N ILE A 335 17.60 -11.65 22.72
CA ILE A 335 16.40 -12.34 22.22
C ILE A 335 15.17 -11.95 23.05
N ASP A 336 15.27 -11.94 24.38
CA ASP A 336 14.18 -11.53 25.28
C ASP A 336 13.74 -10.08 25.05
N ALA A 337 14.68 -9.17 24.73
CA ALA A 337 14.35 -7.80 24.34
C ALA A 337 13.53 -7.73 23.03
N GLY A 338 13.73 -8.68 22.11
CA GLY A 338 12.91 -8.84 20.90
C GLY A 338 11.47 -9.24 21.22
N GLU A 339 11.25 -10.05 22.26
CA GLU A 339 9.91 -10.45 22.71
C GLU A 339 9.09 -9.24 23.21
N ALA A 340 9.72 -8.31 23.92
CA ALA A 340 9.08 -7.07 24.38
C ALA A 340 8.68 -6.15 23.20
N GLU A 341 9.53 -6.07 22.17
CA GLU A 341 9.23 -5.34 20.94
C GLU A 341 8.06 -5.95 20.17
N LEU A 342 7.92 -7.29 20.15
CA LEU A 342 6.77 -7.98 19.59
C LEU A 342 5.45 -7.56 20.26
N GLY A 343 5.47 -7.44 21.60
CA GLY A 343 4.33 -6.92 22.37
C GLY A 343 3.97 -5.48 21.97
N ARG A 344 4.96 -4.61 21.84
CA ARG A 344 4.77 -3.21 21.41
C ARG A 344 4.18 -3.11 19.99
N LEU A 345 4.71 -3.89 19.04
CA LEU A 345 4.22 -3.91 17.66
C LEU A 345 2.80 -4.48 17.55
N THR A 346 2.45 -5.46 18.41
CA THR A 346 1.08 -5.99 18.48
C THR A 346 0.10 -4.91 18.95
N ALA A 347 0.43 -4.20 20.03
CA ALA A 347 -0.38 -3.08 20.51
C ALA A 347 -0.53 -1.96 19.46
N ALA A 348 0.55 -1.67 18.70
CA ALA A 348 0.49 -0.68 17.62
C ALA A 348 -0.44 -1.10 16.47
N VAL A 349 -0.52 -2.39 16.15
CA VAL A 349 -1.48 -2.91 15.16
C VAL A 349 -2.92 -2.77 15.68
N ASP A 350 -3.17 -3.09 16.95
CA ASP A 350 -4.49 -2.96 17.55
C ASP A 350 -4.97 -1.51 17.61
N GLU A 351 -4.08 -0.59 17.97
CA GLU A 351 -4.36 0.86 17.95
C GLU A 351 -4.66 1.35 16.52
N ALA A 352 -3.81 1.01 15.55
CA ALA A 352 -4.02 1.40 14.15
C ALA A 352 -5.33 0.81 13.59
N SER A 353 -5.68 -0.41 13.98
CA SER A 353 -6.94 -1.08 13.61
C SER A 353 -8.16 -0.35 14.18
N ALA A 354 -8.11 0.05 15.46
CA ALA A 354 -9.16 0.83 16.08
C ALA A 354 -9.35 2.20 15.41
N VAL A 355 -8.25 2.88 15.07
CA VAL A 355 -8.27 4.16 14.33
C VAL A 355 -8.88 3.99 12.94
N TYR A 356 -8.48 2.96 12.19
CA TYR A 356 -9.05 2.64 10.88
C TYR A 356 -10.56 2.38 10.97
N ARG A 357 -11.00 1.50 11.89
CA ARG A 357 -12.43 1.17 12.06
C ARG A 357 -13.26 2.39 12.44
N ALA A 358 -12.75 3.25 13.33
CA ALA A 358 -13.44 4.48 13.70
C ALA A 358 -13.56 5.46 12.53
N ALA A 359 -12.51 5.60 11.70
CA ALA A 359 -12.56 6.43 10.50
C ALA A 359 -13.52 5.86 9.45
N ALA A 360 -13.46 4.55 9.19
CA ALA A 360 -14.32 3.87 8.23
C ALA A 360 -15.80 3.93 8.63
N ALA A 361 -16.11 3.78 9.92
CA ALA A 361 -17.48 3.93 10.43
C ALA A 361 -18.04 5.35 10.24
N ARG A 362 -17.22 6.39 10.45
CA ARG A 362 -17.63 7.78 10.16
C ARG A 362 -17.90 7.99 8.67
N LEU A 363 -17.02 7.50 7.80
CA LEU A 363 -17.21 7.59 6.36
C LEU A 363 -18.48 6.86 5.90
N SER A 364 -18.73 5.66 6.43
CA SER A 364 -19.94 4.88 6.12
C SER A 364 -21.23 5.57 6.56
N ALA A 365 -21.25 6.18 7.75
CA ALA A 365 -22.37 6.99 8.19
C ALA A 365 -22.60 8.21 7.29
N GLY A 366 -21.52 8.89 6.88
CA GLY A 366 -21.57 9.99 5.91
C GLY A 366 -22.13 9.55 4.56
N ARG A 367 -21.69 8.39 4.05
CA ARG A 367 -22.20 7.79 2.81
C ARG A 367 -23.68 7.46 2.90
N ALA A 368 -24.15 6.89 4.01
CA ALA A 368 -25.57 6.60 4.21
C ALA A 368 -26.43 7.88 4.16
N GLN A 369 -25.95 8.97 4.77
CA GLN A 369 -26.63 10.26 4.71
C GLN A 369 -26.62 10.85 3.29
N ALA A 370 -25.46 10.83 2.62
CA ALA A 370 -25.32 11.30 1.24
C ALA A 370 -26.21 10.50 0.29
N ALA A 371 -26.31 9.18 0.47
CA ALA A 371 -27.17 8.30 -0.32
C ALA A 371 -28.64 8.67 -0.18
N ALA A 372 -29.12 8.92 1.05
CA ALA A 372 -30.50 9.35 1.27
C ALA A 372 -30.82 10.72 0.61
N LEU A 373 -29.86 11.66 0.66
CA LEU A 373 -30.00 12.96 0.01
C LEU A 373 -30.00 12.85 -1.52
N LEU A 374 -29.10 12.03 -2.07
CA LEU A 374 -29.02 11.77 -3.51
C LEU A 374 -30.29 11.06 -3.99
N GLU A 375 -30.78 10.06 -3.25
CA GLU A 375 -32.05 9.39 -3.52
C GLU A 375 -33.22 10.37 -3.58
N ALA A 376 -33.37 11.24 -2.58
CA ALA A 376 -34.45 12.21 -2.55
C ALA A 376 -34.37 13.19 -3.73
N ALA A 377 -33.18 13.70 -4.02
CA ALA A 377 -32.96 14.66 -5.11
C ALA A 377 -33.23 14.04 -6.49
N VAL A 378 -32.65 12.87 -6.79
CA VAL A 378 -32.88 12.21 -8.09
C VAL A 378 -34.34 11.79 -8.23
N ASN A 379 -34.97 11.24 -7.20
CA ASN A 379 -36.38 10.85 -7.27
C ASN A 379 -37.33 12.03 -7.48
N ALA A 380 -37.01 13.23 -6.97
CA ALA A 380 -37.78 14.44 -7.26
C ALA A 380 -37.66 14.90 -8.72
N GLU A 381 -36.58 14.50 -9.39
CA GLU A 381 -36.31 14.82 -10.80
C GLU A 381 -36.93 13.83 -11.80
N LEU A 382 -37.37 12.65 -11.36
CA LEU A 382 -37.95 11.62 -12.24
C LEU A 382 -39.34 11.98 -12.83
N PRO A 383 -40.33 12.47 -12.06
CA PRO A 383 -41.68 12.72 -12.59
C PRO A 383 -41.73 13.70 -13.79
N PRO A 384 -41.02 14.84 -13.79
CA PRO A 384 -41.00 15.75 -14.95
C PRO A 384 -40.44 15.11 -16.22
N LEU A 385 -39.62 14.07 -16.09
CA LEU A 385 -39.03 13.32 -17.20
C LEU A 385 -39.90 12.13 -17.65
N LYS A 386 -41.18 12.11 -17.27
CA LYS A 386 -42.12 11.00 -17.52
C LYS A 386 -41.64 9.68 -16.93
N LEU A 387 -41.02 9.75 -15.75
CA LEU A 387 -40.56 8.61 -14.97
C LEU A 387 -41.22 8.60 -13.58
N GLU A 388 -42.47 9.08 -13.46
CA GLU A 388 -43.23 9.12 -12.20
C GLU A 388 -43.43 7.76 -11.50
N ARG A 389 -43.24 6.67 -12.25
CA ARG A 389 -43.33 5.30 -11.76
C ARG A 389 -41.98 4.70 -11.38
N ALA A 390 -40.89 5.37 -11.72
CA ALA A 390 -39.56 4.92 -11.45
C ALA A 390 -39.05 5.41 -10.09
N ARG A 391 -38.12 4.66 -9.50
CA ARG A 391 -37.43 5.01 -8.27
C ARG A 391 -35.94 4.71 -8.38
N PHE A 392 -35.13 5.71 -8.09
CA PHE A 392 -33.70 5.58 -7.84
C PHE A 392 -33.43 5.10 -6.41
N ILE A 393 -32.45 4.21 -6.27
CA ILE A 393 -31.98 3.68 -5.00
C ILE A 393 -30.44 3.67 -5.03
N ALA A 394 -29.79 4.29 -4.05
CA ALA A 394 -28.36 4.22 -3.82
C ALA A 394 -28.09 3.12 -2.80
N ARG A 395 -27.83 1.90 -3.28
CA ARG A 395 -27.68 0.73 -2.43
C ARG A 395 -26.27 0.69 -1.85
N ILE A 396 -26.17 0.72 -0.52
CA ILE A 396 -24.94 0.50 0.24
C ILE A 396 -24.99 -0.90 0.86
N ASP A 397 -23.93 -1.69 0.63
CA ASP A 397 -23.67 -2.94 1.33
C ASP A 397 -22.41 -2.77 2.19
N THR A 398 -22.59 -2.84 3.51
CA THR A 398 -21.55 -2.56 4.51
C THR A 398 -21.06 -3.88 5.10
N ASP A 399 -19.78 -4.17 4.95
CA ASP A 399 -19.13 -5.37 5.49
C ASP A 399 -17.89 -4.97 6.29
N ASP A 400 -18.06 -4.80 7.61
CA ASP A 400 -17.01 -4.34 8.54
C ASP A 400 -15.82 -5.30 8.67
N SER A 401 -15.89 -6.49 8.08
CA SER A 401 -14.77 -7.41 7.94
C SER A 401 -13.80 -7.02 6.81
N ILE A 402 -14.25 -6.17 5.88
CA ILE A 402 -13.44 -5.66 4.79
C ILE A 402 -12.51 -4.55 5.30
N GLU A 403 -11.22 -4.73 5.08
CA GLU A 403 -10.20 -3.72 5.31
C GLU A 403 -9.61 -3.28 3.99
N ALA A 404 -10.05 -2.11 3.50
CA ALA A 404 -9.61 -1.54 2.23
C ALA A 404 -9.33 -0.04 2.39
N ALA A 405 -8.56 0.51 1.46
CA ALA A 405 -8.19 1.93 1.50
C ALA A 405 -9.42 2.86 1.41
N GLU A 406 -10.50 2.37 0.80
CA GLU A 406 -11.69 3.16 0.55
C GLU A 406 -12.84 2.89 1.52
N GLY A 407 -12.53 2.14 2.60
CA GLY A 407 -13.48 1.72 3.62
C GLY A 407 -14.15 0.39 3.32
N PHE A 408 -15.21 0.10 4.06
CA PHE A 408 -15.90 -1.19 4.06
C PHE A 408 -17.27 -1.20 3.36
N ASP A 409 -17.61 -0.10 2.68
CA ASP A 409 -18.87 0.02 1.95
C ASP A 409 -18.69 -0.31 0.48
N ARG A 410 -19.61 -1.10 -0.05
CA ARG A 410 -19.82 -1.27 -1.49
C ARG A 410 -21.06 -0.52 -1.89
N LEU A 411 -20.93 0.37 -2.87
CA LEU A 411 -22.02 1.20 -3.36
C LEU A 411 -22.40 0.80 -4.79
N GLU A 412 -23.69 0.70 -5.07
CA GLU A 412 -24.22 0.53 -6.42
C GLU A 412 -25.53 1.31 -6.61
N PHE A 413 -25.68 1.97 -7.76
CA PHE A 413 -26.88 2.68 -8.17
C PHE A 413 -27.89 1.75 -8.83
N TRP A 414 -29.08 1.70 -8.23
CA TRP A 414 -30.18 0.81 -8.59
C TRP A 414 -31.39 1.61 -9.05
N VAL A 415 -32.18 1.02 -9.94
CA VAL A 415 -33.45 1.59 -10.41
C VAL A 415 -34.56 0.55 -10.31
N GLN A 416 -35.73 1.02 -9.93
CA GLN A 416 -36.99 0.31 -10.05
C GLN A 416 -37.82 1.06 -11.08
N THR A 417 -38.06 0.50 -12.26
CA THR A 417 -38.75 1.21 -13.35
C THR A 417 -40.26 1.29 -13.18
N ASN A 418 -40.86 0.34 -12.47
CA ASN A 418 -42.30 0.28 -12.24
C ASN A 418 -42.63 -0.17 -10.80
N PRO A 419 -43.72 0.35 -10.20
CA PRO A 419 -44.20 -0.12 -8.91
C PRO A 419 -44.47 -1.63 -8.95
N GLY A 420 -43.93 -2.36 -7.98
CA GLY A 420 -44.11 -3.81 -7.85
C GLY A 420 -43.06 -4.68 -8.56
N THR A 421 -42.15 -4.11 -9.36
CA THR A 421 -41.00 -4.86 -9.90
C THR A 421 -39.83 -4.88 -8.92
N ARG A 422 -38.94 -5.87 -9.01
CA ARG A 422 -37.71 -5.88 -8.18
C ARG A 422 -36.76 -4.79 -8.67
N PRO A 423 -36.24 -3.92 -7.80
CA PRO A 423 -35.16 -3.01 -8.15
C PRO A 423 -33.93 -3.80 -8.59
N GLY A 424 -33.12 -3.24 -9.48
CA GLY A 424 -31.86 -3.83 -9.90
C GLY A 424 -30.86 -2.80 -10.38
N PRO A 425 -29.63 -3.23 -10.71
CA PRO A 425 -28.59 -2.33 -11.20
C PRO A 425 -29.04 -1.53 -12.41
N LEU A 426 -28.66 -0.24 -12.46
CA LEU A 426 -29.08 0.70 -13.50
C LEU A 426 -28.93 0.14 -14.93
N MET A 427 -27.82 -0.56 -15.20
CA MET A 427 -27.54 -1.21 -16.48
C MET A 427 -28.55 -2.25 -16.93
N LYS A 428 -29.13 -3.00 -15.99
CA LYS A 428 -29.84 -4.25 -16.29
C LYS A 428 -31.35 -4.05 -16.44
N VAL A 429 -31.88 -2.92 -15.98
CA VAL A 429 -33.32 -2.77 -15.72
C VAL A 429 -33.98 -1.69 -16.58
N ALA A 430 -33.24 -0.71 -17.10
CA ALA A 430 -33.79 0.39 -17.87
C ALA A 430 -33.77 0.12 -19.39
N SER A 431 -34.85 0.45 -20.10
CA SER A 431 -34.81 0.55 -21.57
C SER A 431 -33.90 1.71 -22.00
N GLY A 432 -33.34 1.68 -23.22
CA GLY A 432 -32.39 2.71 -23.67
C GLY A 432 -32.88 4.15 -23.50
N GLY A 433 -34.17 4.41 -23.79
CA GLY A 433 -34.76 5.74 -23.61
C GLY A 433 -35.05 6.12 -22.16
N GLU A 434 -35.35 5.17 -21.28
CA GLU A 434 -35.53 5.42 -19.84
C GLU A 434 -34.19 5.67 -19.15
N LEU A 435 -33.15 4.92 -19.57
CA LEU A 435 -31.80 5.09 -19.07
C LEU A 435 -31.26 6.48 -19.40
N SER A 436 -31.43 6.99 -20.62
CA SER A 436 -31.00 8.35 -20.99
C SER A 436 -31.68 9.42 -20.12
N ARG A 437 -32.98 9.27 -19.85
CA ARG A 437 -33.73 10.19 -18.97
C ARG A 437 -33.29 10.09 -17.51
N PHE A 438 -32.98 8.88 -17.06
CA PHE A 438 -32.47 8.64 -15.72
C PHE A 438 -31.09 9.26 -15.50
N MET A 439 -30.19 9.01 -16.46
CA MET A 439 -28.83 9.55 -16.48
C MET A 439 -28.85 11.07 -16.49
N LEU A 440 -29.81 11.66 -17.20
CA LEU A 440 -30.03 13.09 -17.14
C LEU A 440 -30.44 13.57 -15.74
N ALA A 441 -31.43 12.93 -15.11
CA ALA A 441 -31.84 13.28 -13.75
C ALA A 441 -30.65 13.23 -12.78
N LEU A 442 -29.84 12.18 -12.88
CA LEU A 442 -28.63 12.03 -12.08
C LEU A 442 -27.60 13.13 -12.37
N LYS A 443 -27.29 13.39 -13.65
CA LYS A 443 -26.36 14.46 -14.05
C LYS A 443 -26.80 15.84 -13.56
N VAL A 444 -28.09 16.18 -13.65
CA VAL A 444 -28.61 17.46 -13.16
C VAL A 444 -28.45 17.59 -11.65
N VAL A 445 -28.72 16.52 -10.89
CA VAL A 445 -28.57 16.51 -9.43
C VAL A 445 -27.10 16.60 -9.01
N LEU A 446 -26.22 15.84 -9.67
CA LEU A 446 -24.78 15.89 -9.41
C LEU A 446 -24.20 17.26 -9.79
N ALA A 447 -24.64 17.84 -10.91
CA ALA A 447 -24.24 19.16 -11.38
C ALA A 447 -24.68 20.29 -10.44
N ASP A 448 -25.87 20.21 -9.81
CA ASP A 448 -26.32 21.22 -8.84
C ASP A 448 -25.47 21.22 -7.55
N LYS A 449 -24.76 20.12 -7.29
CA LYS A 449 -23.78 19.96 -6.21
C LYS A 449 -22.32 20.01 -6.70
N GLY A 450 -22.12 20.14 -8.00
CA GLY A 450 -20.82 20.06 -8.66
C GLY A 450 -19.91 21.24 -8.34
N SER A 451 -18.61 21.01 -8.48
CA SER A 451 -17.55 21.97 -8.13
C SER A 451 -17.14 22.89 -9.28
N ALA A 452 -17.56 22.60 -10.52
CA ALA A 452 -17.12 23.32 -11.71
C ALA A 452 -18.05 24.51 -12.07
N PRO A 453 -17.50 25.67 -12.45
CA PRO A 453 -18.27 26.87 -12.74
C PRO A 453 -18.98 26.83 -14.11
N THR A 454 -18.57 25.92 -14.99
CA THR A 454 -19.09 25.77 -16.35
C THR A 454 -19.41 24.30 -16.63
N LEU A 455 -20.62 24.03 -17.08
CA LEU A 455 -21.10 22.70 -17.45
C LEU A 455 -21.43 22.65 -18.93
N ILE A 456 -21.00 21.60 -19.61
CA ILE A 456 -21.28 21.38 -21.03
C ILE A 456 -22.07 20.09 -21.19
N PHE A 457 -23.21 20.17 -21.86
CA PHE A 457 -24.04 19.02 -22.19
C PHE A 457 -24.04 18.78 -23.69
N ASP A 458 -23.55 17.61 -24.10
CA ASP A 458 -23.60 17.17 -25.48
C ASP A 458 -24.80 16.25 -25.70
N GLU A 459 -25.69 16.63 -26.63
CA GLU A 459 -26.80 15.77 -27.07
C GLU A 459 -27.69 15.23 -25.93
N ILE A 460 -27.91 16.06 -24.92
CA ILE A 460 -28.69 15.73 -23.71
C ILE A 460 -30.15 15.33 -24.00
N ASP A 461 -30.63 15.73 -25.17
CA ASP A 461 -31.96 15.50 -25.71
C ASP A 461 -32.03 14.32 -26.70
N THR A 462 -30.96 13.53 -26.83
CA THR A 462 -30.95 12.36 -27.71
C THR A 462 -31.96 11.30 -27.25
N GLY A 463 -32.83 10.91 -28.19
CA GLY A 463 -33.85 9.88 -27.95
C GLY A 463 -35.07 10.37 -27.15
N VAL A 464 -35.24 11.68 -26.95
CA VAL A 464 -36.38 12.27 -26.25
C VAL A 464 -37.05 13.39 -27.05
N GLY A 465 -38.35 13.59 -26.87
CA GLY A 465 -39.12 14.59 -27.62
C GLY A 465 -40.36 15.09 -26.90
N GLY A 466 -40.95 16.16 -27.43
CA GLY A 466 -42.18 16.77 -26.90
C GLY A 466 -42.02 17.27 -25.46
N ALA A 467 -42.95 16.89 -24.58
CA ALA A 467 -42.97 17.35 -23.18
C ALA A 467 -41.71 16.97 -22.38
N VAL A 468 -41.02 15.88 -22.74
CA VAL A 468 -39.76 15.53 -22.08
C VAL A 468 -38.68 16.55 -22.44
N ALA A 469 -38.51 16.87 -23.72
CA ALA A 469 -37.53 17.86 -24.16
C ALA A 469 -37.80 19.26 -23.55
N ASP A 470 -39.06 19.63 -23.36
CA ASP A 470 -39.40 20.87 -22.66
C ASP A 470 -38.99 20.83 -21.18
N ALA A 471 -39.25 19.72 -20.48
CA ALA A 471 -38.79 19.54 -19.10
C ALA A 471 -37.26 19.63 -18.99
N ILE A 472 -36.52 19.06 -19.94
CA ILE A 472 -35.05 19.18 -20.00
C ILE A 472 -34.62 20.64 -20.14
N GLY A 473 -35.22 21.37 -21.08
CA GLY A 473 -34.91 22.79 -21.27
C GLY A 473 -35.17 23.61 -20.01
N GLN A 474 -36.28 23.36 -19.30
CA GLN A 474 -36.59 24.04 -18.04
C GLN A 474 -35.56 23.72 -16.94
N ARG A 475 -35.07 22.48 -16.86
CA ARG A 475 -34.04 22.10 -15.89
C ARG A 475 -32.69 22.73 -16.18
N LEU A 476 -32.25 22.72 -17.44
CA LEU A 476 -31.03 23.40 -17.85
C LEU A 476 -31.11 24.90 -17.57
N LYS A 477 -32.26 25.53 -17.81
CA LYS A 477 -32.49 26.94 -17.47
C LYS A 477 -32.40 27.20 -15.96
N ARG A 478 -32.93 26.28 -15.13
CA ARG A 478 -32.82 26.38 -13.66
C ARG A 478 -31.39 26.23 -13.18
N LEU A 479 -30.68 25.21 -13.69
CA LEU A 479 -29.27 24.97 -13.35
C LEU A 479 -28.39 26.17 -13.75
N ALA A 480 -28.70 26.75 -14.92
CA ALA A 480 -28.06 27.95 -15.43
C ALA A 480 -28.22 29.21 -14.56
N ALA A 481 -29.13 29.20 -13.57
CA ALA A 481 -29.24 30.29 -12.60
C ALA A 481 -28.07 30.30 -11.60
N ARG A 482 -27.36 29.19 -11.42
CA ARG A 482 -26.26 29.03 -10.45
C ARG A 482 -24.90 28.89 -11.11
N VAL A 483 -24.84 28.15 -12.22
CA VAL A 483 -23.60 27.86 -12.97
C VAL A 483 -23.79 28.25 -14.44
N GLN A 484 -22.70 28.35 -15.20
CA GLN A 484 -22.80 28.53 -16.64
C GLN A 484 -23.11 27.18 -17.30
N VAL A 485 -24.10 27.15 -18.19
CA VAL A 485 -24.50 25.92 -18.90
C VAL A 485 -24.42 26.13 -20.40
N VAL A 486 -23.69 25.24 -21.08
CA VAL A 486 -23.61 25.19 -22.53
C VAL A 486 -24.22 23.87 -23.00
N ALA A 487 -25.27 23.91 -23.83
CA ALA A 487 -25.96 22.72 -24.28
C ALA A 487 -25.98 22.61 -25.81
N VAL A 488 -25.50 21.49 -26.33
CA VAL A 488 -25.66 21.11 -27.73
C VAL A 488 -26.98 20.37 -27.86
N THR A 489 -27.90 20.88 -28.68
CA THR A 489 -29.27 20.37 -28.76
C THR A 489 -29.80 20.36 -30.20
N HIS A 490 -30.75 19.48 -30.46
CA HIS A 490 -31.56 19.44 -31.67
C HIS A 490 -33.05 19.66 -31.38
N ALA A 491 -33.45 19.66 -30.11
CA ALA A 491 -34.81 19.89 -29.66
C ALA A 491 -35.14 21.40 -29.62
N PRO A 492 -36.16 21.86 -30.37
CA PRO A 492 -36.58 23.26 -30.33
C PRO A 492 -37.05 23.69 -28.94
N GLN A 493 -37.60 22.78 -28.15
CA GLN A 493 -38.04 23.04 -26.78
C GLN A 493 -36.87 23.40 -25.86
N VAL A 494 -35.72 22.73 -26.00
CA VAL A 494 -34.52 23.06 -25.21
C VAL A 494 -33.92 24.38 -25.69
N ALA A 495 -33.80 24.58 -27.01
CA ALA A 495 -33.26 25.80 -27.59
C ALA A 495 -34.06 27.07 -27.22
N ALA A 496 -35.38 26.94 -27.13
CA ALA A 496 -36.27 28.02 -26.70
C ALA A 496 -36.05 28.47 -25.24
N ARG A 497 -35.46 27.62 -24.38
CA ARG A 497 -35.22 27.96 -22.95
C ARG A 497 -33.90 28.69 -22.70
N ALA A 498 -33.02 28.75 -23.69
CA ALA A 498 -31.72 29.39 -23.59
C ALA A 498 -31.81 30.92 -23.56
N ALA A 499 -30.86 31.55 -22.86
CA ALA A 499 -30.66 33.00 -22.94
C ALA A 499 -29.89 33.35 -24.23
N ASN A 500 -28.90 32.54 -24.59
CA ASN A 500 -28.06 32.74 -25.77
C ASN A 500 -28.21 31.57 -26.73
N HIS A 501 -28.37 31.86 -28.02
CA HIS A 501 -28.55 30.85 -29.05
C HIS A 501 -27.48 31.01 -30.13
N LEU A 502 -26.61 30.02 -30.25
CA LEU A 502 -25.55 29.95 -31.25
C LEU A 502 -25.95 28.97 -32.37
N LEU A 503 -25.90 29.43 -33.61
CA LEU A 503 -26.16 28.61 -34.79
C LEU A 503 -24.85 28.16 -35.42
N ILE A 504 -24.69 26.84 -35.58
CA ILE A 504 -23.59 26.24 -36.33
C ILE A 504 -24.05 25.98 -37.77
N ALA A 505 -23.35 26.58 -38.73
CA ALA A 505 -23.62 26.41 -40.16
C ALA A 505 -22.33 26.10 -40.94
N LYS A 506 -22.45 25.28 -41.97
CA LYS A 506 -21.41 25.12 -42.99
C LYS A 506 -21.58 26.20 -44.05
N GLU A 507 -20.52 26.94 -44.30
CA GLU A 507 -20.46 27.93 -45.37
C GLU A 507 -19.34 27.57 -46.33
N ALA A 508 -19.54 27.86 -47.62
CA ALA A 508 -18.47 27.72 -48.60
C ALA A 508 -17.39 28.78 -48.32
N ALA A 509 -16.18 28.33 -47.96
CA ALA A 509 -15.02 29.19 -47.82
C ALA A 509 -14.39 29.51 -49.19
N THR A 510 -14.39 28.52 -50.09
CA THR A 510 -14.02 28.63 -51.52
C THR A 510 -14.86 27.63 -52.34
N ALA A 511 -14.75 27.62 -53.67
CA ALA A 511 -15.50 26.69 -54.54
C ALA A 511 -15.42 25.21 -54.10
N ASP A 512 -14.25 24.78 -53.60
CA ASP A 512 -14.00 23.38 -53.18
C ASP A 512 -13.76 23.20 -51.67
N LYS A 513 -13.98 24.23 -50.84
CA LYS A 513 -13.74 24.14 -49.38
C LYS A 513 -14.91 24.65 -48.58
N VAL A 514 -15.25 23.91 -47.53
CA VAL A 514 -16.28 24.27 -46.56
C VAL A 514 -15.61 24.71 -45.26
N ALA A 515 -16.18 25.73 -44.62
CA ALA A 515 -15.82 26.15 -43.27
C ALA A 515 -17.04 26.09 -42.36
N THR A 516 -16.83 25.68 -41.11
CA THR A 516 -17.85 25.74 -40.07
C THR A 516 -17.81 27.12 -39.42
N ARG A 517 -18.94 27.85 -39.47
CA ARG A 517 -19.14 29.11 -38.75
C ARG A 517 -20.11 28.92 -37.61
N VAL A 518 -19.90 29.66 -36.52
CA VAL A 518 -20.83 29.73 -35.40
C VAL A 518 -21.22 31.18 -35.21
N THR A 519 -22.52 31.46 -35.27
CA THR A 519 -23.05 32.83 -35.21
C THR A 519 -24.07 32.96 -34.09
N PRO A 520 -23.96 33.96 -33.20
CA PRO A 520 -25.02 34.26 -32.24
C PRO A 520 -26.28 34.76 -32.95
N LEU A 521 -27.43 34.23 -32.57
CA LEU A 521 -28.72 34.57 -33.16
C LEU A 521 -29.39 35.69 -32.37
N ALA A 522 -29.67 36.80 -33.06
CA ALA A 522 -30.60 37.81 -32.56
C ALA A 522 -32.04 37.26 -32.52
N GLU A 523 -32.91 37.87 -31.72
CA GLU A 523 -34.28 37.41 -31.42
C GLU A 523 -35.09 36.95 -32.65
N ARG A 524 -35.10 37.75 -33.73
CA ARG A 524 -35.79 37.39 -34.97
C ARG A 524 -35.20 36.14 -35.64
N MET A 525 -33.87 36.05 -35.72
CA MET A 525 -33.18 34.91 -36.33
C MET A 525 -33.31 33.65 -35.45
N ARG A 526 -33.39 33.84 -34.13
CA ARG A 526 -33.67 32.79 -33.16
C ARG A 526 -35.06 32.19 -33.37
N GLN A 527 -36.08 33.01 -33.58
CA GLN A 527 -37.43 32.52 -33.91
C GLN A 527 -37.43 31.72 -35.22
N GLU A 528 -36.77 32.20 -36.27
CA GLU A 528 -36.65 31.48 -37.55
C GLU A 528 -35.93 30.14 -37.37
N GLU A 529 -34.86 30.08 -36.58
CA GLU A 529 -34.14 28.83 -36.31
C GLU A 529 -35.00 27.84 -35.53
N ILE A 530 -35.73 28.28 -34.50
CA ILE A 530 -36.65 27.40 -33.76
C ILE A 530 -37.79 26.92 -34.69
N ALA A 531 -38.30 27.78 -35.56
CA ALA A 531 -39.32 27.41 -36.55
C ALA A 531 -38.77 26.38 -37.55
N ARG A 532 -37.51 26.53 -38.00
CA ARG A 532 -36.79 25.54 -38.82
C ARG A 532 -36.62 24.21 -38.09
N MET A 533 -36.25 24.24 -36.81
CA MET A 533 -36.13 23.03 -35.98
C MET A 533 -37.48 22.30 -35.81
N LEU A 534 -38.60 23.03 -35.80
CA LEU A 534 -39.95 22.47 -35.74
C LEU A 534 -40.45 21.91 -37.08
N ALA A 535 -40.26 22.64 -38.18
CA ALA A 535 -40.83 22.31 -39.50
C ALA A 535 -39.89 21.52 -40.43
N GLY A 536 -38.60 21.50 -40.14
CA GLY A 536 -37.58 20.87 -40.99
C GLY A 536 -37.14 21.78 -42.14
N ALA A 537 -37.30 21.30 -43.39
CA ALA A 537 -36.69 21.92 -44.56
C ALA A 537 -37.37 23.24 -45.00
N THR A 538 -38.67 23.39 -44.78
CA THR A 538 -39.45 24.57 -45.19
C THR A 538 -40.08 25.22 -43.99
N ILE A 539 -39.73 26.48 -43.71
CA ILE A 539 -40.31 27.26 -42.62
C ILE A 539 -41.70 27.77 -43.05
N THR A 540 -42.75 27.30 -42.37
CA THR A 540 -44.13 27.75 -42.59
C THR A 540 -44.54 28.81 -41.56
N ASP A 541 -45.62 29.54 -41.83
CA ASP A 541 -46.13 30.55 -40.90
C ASP A 541 -46.67 29.92 -39.61
N GLU A 542 -47.23 28.71 -39.67
CA GLU A 542 -47.63 27.94 -38.50
C GLU A 542 -46.42 27.57 -37.63
N ALA A 543 -45.29 27.22 -38.25
CA ALA A 543 -44.06 26.92 -37.54
C ALA A 543 -43.47 28.16 -36.84
N ARG A 544 -43.55 29.34 -37.49
CA ARG A 544 -43.18 30.62 -36.86
C ARG A 544 -44.06 30.95 -35.67
N ALA A 545 -45.38 30.71 -35.78
CA ALA A 545 -46.32 30.92 -34.68
C ALA A 545 -46.07 29.95 -33.51
N ALA A 546 -45.76 28.69 -33.80
CA ALA A 546 -45.39 27.71 -32.78
C ALA A 546 -44.05 28.07 -32.09
N ALA A 547 -43.05 28.52 -32.87
CA ALA A 547 -41.79 29.01 -32.34
C ALA A 547 -41.95 30.23 -31.43
N ALA A 548 -42.79 31.19 -31.84
CA ALA A 548 -43.13 32.36 -31.01
C ALA A 548 -43.71 31.93 -29.66
N ARG A 549 -44.67 31.00 -29.65
CA ARG A 549 -45.25 30.48 -28.38
C ARG A 549 -44.22 29.81 -27.48
N LEU A 550 -43.29 29.02 -28.04
CA LEU A 550 -42.23 28.38 -27.26
C LEU A 550 -41.29 29.41 -26.62
N LEU A 551 -41.00 30.51 -27.33
CA LEU A 551 -40.22 31.63 -26.82
C LEU A 551 -40.99 32.45 -25.78
N GLU A 552 -42.29 32.65 -25.98
CA GLU A 552 -43.20 33.41 -25.11
C GLU A 552 -43.57 32.72 -23.79
N THR A 553 -43.24 31.43 -23.61
CA THR A 553 -43.57 30.68 -22.37
C THR A 553 -42.67 31.12 -21.19
N GLU A 554 -42.56 32.42 -20.99
CA GLU A 554 -41.72 33.19 -20.06
C GLU A 554 -42.44 33.61 -18.76
N SER A 555 -43.58 33.01 -18.42
CA SER A 555 -44.24 33.22 -17.11
C SER A 555 -44.01 32.05 -16.17
#